data_AF-A0A967EQS6-F1
#
_entry.id   AF-A0A967EQS6-F1
#
_cell.length_a   1.000
_cell.length_b   1.000
_cell.length_c   1.000
_cell.angle_alpha   90.00
_cell.angle_beta   90.00
_cell.angle_gamma   90.00
#
_symmetry.space_group_name_H-M   'P 1'
#
loop_
_entity.id
_entity.type
_entity.pdbx_description
1 polymer ?
#
loop_
_entity_poly.entity_id
_entity_poly.type
_entity_poly.pdbx_seq_one_letter_code
_entity_poly.pdbx_strand_id
1 'polypeptide(L)'
;MEYIKSFFSYLFTSNPGTAFSYYVPILTLALVLILSSLLFSQYYKRKKKTNFAFKRLFKKLSNRMLLFGILFLVLTAIRYENIPYFSMRILLYITALIFLYFIYRYIKIYKVDYPKEKENAQAKQHVVKKEENKYLPNKKKK
;
A
#
# COMPACT_ATOMS: atom_id res chain seq x y z
N MET A 1 -19.12 -32.99 6.18
CA MET A 1 -17.65 -32.92 5.97
C MET A 1 -17.23 -32.87 4.50
N GLU A 2 -18.08 -33.33 3.57
CA GLU A 2 -17.74 -33.38 2.13
C GLU A 2 -17.52 -31.99 1.50
N TYR A 3 -18.29 -30.98 1.92
CA TYR A 3 -18.11 -29.60 1.46
C TYR A 3 -16.73 -29.03 1.78
N ILE A 4 -16.18 -29.35 2.95
CA ILE A 4 -14.84 -28.89 3.35
C ILE A 4 -13.80 -29.57 2.46
N LYS A 5 -13.89 -30.88 2.25
CA LYS A 5 -12.98 -31.61 1.34
C LYS A 5 -13.04 -31.04 -0.08
N SER A 6 -14.24 -30.84 -0.62
CA SER A 6 -14.43 -30.25 -1.96
C SER A 6 -13.84 -28.85 -2.06
N PHE A 7 -13.98 -28.02 -1.02
CA PHE A 7 -13.44 -26.66 -0.99
C PHE A 7 -11.91 -26.67 -0.98
N PHE A 8 -11.29 -27.52 -0.16
CA PHE A 8 -9.83 -27.67 -0.13
C PHE A 8 -9.31 -28.23 -1.47
N SER A 9 -9.95 -29.25 -2.04
CA SER A 9 -9.58 -29.77 -3.36
C SER A 9 -9.65 -28.69 -4.45
N TYR A 10 -10.65 -27.80 -4.40
CA TYR A 10 -10.82 -26.69 -5.33
C TYR A 10 -9.74 -25.61 -5.19
N LEU A 11 -9.29 -25.32 -3.96
CA LEU A 11 -8.26 -24.31 -3.67
C LEU A 11 -6.85 -24.79 -4.00
N PHE A 12 -6.57 -26.06 -3.68
CA PHE A 12 -5.27 -26.71 -3.85
C PHE A 12 -5.16 -27.52 -5.14
N THR A 13 -6.06 -27.32 -6.11
CA THR A 13 -5.91 -27.92 -7.44
C THR A 13 -4.60 -27.42 -8.06
N SER A 14 -3.66 -28.33 -8.34
CA SER A 14 -2.31 -28.02 -8.82
C SER A 14 -2.27 -27.29 -10.16
N ASN A 15 -3.28 -27.48 -11.00
CA ASN A 15 -3.45 -26.78 -12.26
C ASN A 15 -4.95 -26.52 -12.51
N PRO A 16 -5.47 -25.32 -12.20
CA PRO A 16 -6.88 -25.00 -12.37
C PRO A 16 -7.32 -24.80 -13.84
N GLY A 17 -6.44 -25.07 -14.81
CA GLY A 17 -6.69 -24.97 -16.24
C GLY A 17 -6.59 -23.55 -16.81
N THR A 18 -6.58 -23.46 -18.14
CA THR A 18 -6.42 -22.22 -18.92
C THR A 18 -7.67 -21.33 -18.95
N ALA A 19 -8.84 -21.88 -18.60
CA ALA A 19 -10.11 -21.15 -18.55
C ALA A 19 -10.17 -20.23 -17.32
N PHE A 20 -9.48 -19.09 -17.40
CA PHE A 20 -9.47 -18.07 -16.36
C PHE A 20 -10.16 -16.79 -16.83
N SER A 21 -11.49 -16.71 -16.61
CA SER A 21 -12.31 -15.55 -17.00
C SER A 21 -11.87 -14.23 -16.35
N TYR A 22 -11.15 -14.30 -15.23
CA TYR A 22 -10.66 -13.11 -14.50
C TYR A 22 -9.24 -12.68 -14.91
N TYR A 23 -8.68 -13.26 -15.98
CA TYR A 23 -7.34 -12.92 -16.45
C TYR A 23 -7.20 -11.42 -16.75
N VAL A 24 -8.08 -10.91 -17.63
CA VAL A 24 -8.10 -9.51 -18.05
C VAL A 24 -8.28 -8.55 -16.86
N PRO A 25 -9.28 -8.71 -15.96
CA PRO A 25 -9.47 -7.77 -14.86
C PRO A 25 -8.31 -7.79 -13.84
N ILE A 26 -7.63 -8.91 -13.64
CA ILE A 26 -6.48 -8.97 -12.72
C ILE A 26 -5.26 -8.34 -13.35
N LEU A 27 -5.05 -8.54 -14.65
CA LEU A 27 -3.98 -7.90 -15.40
C LEU A 27 -4.17 -6.37 -15.44
N THR A 28 -5.39 -5.89 -15.70
CA THR A 28 -5.68 -4.45 -15.66
C THR A 28 -5.48 -3.88 -14.25
N LEU A 29 -5.91 -4.59 -13.21
CA LEU A 29 -5.67 -4.20 -11.81
C LEU A 29 -4.17 -4.12 -11.50
N ALA A 30 -3.36 -5.08 -11.95
CA ALA A 30 -1.91 -5.07 -11.77
C ALA A 30 -1.26 -3.85 -12.45
N LEU A 31 -1.65 -3.55 -13.69
CA LEU A 31 -1.17 -2.37 -14.42
C LEU A 31 -1.56 -1.07 -13.72
N VAL A 32 -2.82 -0.94 -13.29
CA VAL A 32 -3.31 0.23 -12.55
C VAL A 32 -2.55 0.41 -11.23
N LEU A 33 -2.22 -0.68 -10.53
CA LEU A 33 -1.41 -0.61 -9.31
C LEU A 33 0.02 -0.13 -9.57
N ILE A 34 0.64 -0.59 -10.66
CA ILE A 34 1.99 -0.15 -11.03
C ILE A 34 1.97 1.33 -11.42
N LEU A 35 1.04 1.74 -12.28
CA LEU A 35 0.89 3.14 -12.72
C LEU A 35 0.58 4.07 -11.54
N SER A 36 -0.38 3.70 -10.69
CA SER A 36 -0.71 4.48 -9.50
C SER A 36 0.47 4.57 -8.52
N SER A 37 1.29 3.52 -8.40
CA SER A 37 2.50 3.58 -7.60
C SER A 37 3.53 4.58 -8.14
N LEU A 38 3.73 4.61 -9.47
CA LEU A 38 4.64 5.57 -10.12
C LEU A 38 4.17 7.01 -9.94
N LEU A 39 2.88 7.27 -10.19
CA LEU A 39 2.26 8.58 -9.97
C LEU A 39 2.36 9.00 -8.50
N PHE A 40 2.06 8.09 -7.56
CA PHE A 40 2.18 8.36 -6.14
C PHE A 40 3.62 8.62 -5.71
N SER A 41 4.61 7.95 -6.31
CA SER A 41 6.03 8.20 -6.06
C SER A 41 6.42 9.64 -6.42
N GLN A 42 5.98 10.12 -7.57
CA GLN A 42 6.21 11.50 -8.00
C GLN A 42 5.52 12.50 -7.08
N TYR A 43 4.25 12.25 -6.72
CA TYR A 43 3.51 13.08 -5.78
C TYR A 43 4.18 13.11 -4.39
N TYR A 44 4.63 11.95 -3.91
CA TYR A 44 5.33 11.81 -2.64
C TYR A 44 6.66 12.59 -2.63
N LYS A 45 7.42 12.58 -3.74
CA LYS A 45 8.65 13.38 -3.86
C LYS A 45 8.39 14.88 -3.69
N ARG A 46 7.23 15.38 -4.14
CA ARG A 46 6.81 16.78 -3.97
C ARG A 46 6.36 17.06 -2.52
N LYS A 47 5.46 16.24 -1.98
CA LYS A 47 4.87 16.45 -0.64
C LYS A 47 5.80 16.16 0.53
N LYS A 48 6.78 15.26 0.40
CA LYS A 48 7.74 14.94 1.47
C LYS A 48 8.59 16.14 1.92
N LYS A 49 8.73 17.16 1.06
CA LYS A 49 9.50 18.38 1.36
C LYS A 49 8.72 19.34 2.24
N THR A 50 7.39 19.35 2.13
CA THR A 50 6.52 20.32 2.82
C THR A 50 5.83 19.75 4.04
N ASN A 51 5.67 18.43 4.13
CA ASN A 51 4.94 17.80 5.23
C ASN A 51 5.70 16.61 5.83
N PHE A 52 6.18 16.79 7.07
CA PHE A 52 6.92 15.78 7.83
C PHE A 52 6.05 14.55 8.15
N ALA A 53 4.80 14.75 8.55
CA ALA A 53 3.87 13.66 8.84
C ALA A 53 3.62 12.79 7.58
N PHE A 54 3.49 13.43 6.41
CA PHE A 54 3.34 12.73 5.14
C PHE A 54 4.60 11.91 4.79
N LYS A 55 5.80 12.48 5.02
CA LYS A 55 7.08 11.79 4.82
C LYS A 55 7.20 10.54 5.70
N ARG A 56 6.77 10.59 6.96
CA ARG A 56 6.88 9.44 7.87
C ARG A 56 5.91 8.33 7.53
N LEU A 57 4.63 8.66 7.34
CA LEU A 57 3.56 7.68 7.19
C LEU A 57 3.53 7.02 5.79
N PHE A 58 3.89 7.75 4.73
CA PHE A 58 3.72 7.27 3.35
C PHE A 58 5.03 6.84 2.66
N LYS A 59 6.18 6.83 3.38
CA LYS A 59 7.50 6.50 2.81
C LYS A 59 7.55 5.20 2.02
N LYS A 60 6.87 4.17 2.52
CA LYS A 60 6.89 2.81 1.93
C LYS A 60 5.65 2.51 1.07
N LEU A 61 4.69 3.44 0.94
CA LEU A 61 3.43 3.15 0.27
C LEU A 61 3.64 2.82 -1.22
N SER A 62 4.35 3.69 -1.95
CA SER A 62 4.65 3.46 -3.39
C SER A 62 5.37 2.12 -3.59
N ASN A 63 6.49 1.87 -2.90
CA ASN A 63 7.20 0.59 -3.07
C ASN A 63 6.32 -0.63 -2.79
N ARG A 64 5.46 -0.57 -1.78
CA ARG A 64 4.55 -1.69 -1.46
C ARG A 64 3.45 -1.85 -2.52
N MET A 65 2.87 -0.77 -3.03
CA MET A 65 1.90 -0.82 -4.15
C MET A 65 2.53 -1.38 -5.42
N LEU A 66 3.78 -1.00 -5.71
CA LEU A 66 4.55 -1.55 -6.83
C LEU A 66 4.78 -3.06 -6.64
N LEU A 67 5.17 -3.47 -5.43
CA LEU A 67 5.36 -4.88 -5.10
C LEU A 67 4.06 -5.69 -5.27
N PHE A 68 2.91 -5.18 -4.83
CA PHE A 68 1.63 -5.85 -5.07
C PHE A 68 1.28 -5.92 -6.56
N GLY A 69 1.49 -4.83 -7.31
CA GLY A 69 1.29 -4.82 -8.77
C GLY A 69 2.15 -5.88 -9.48
N ILE A 70 3.44 -5.98 -9.12
CA ILE A 70 4.34 -7.00 -9.66
C ILE A 70 3.90 -8.40 -9.23
N LEU A 71 3.52 -8.61 -7.96
CA LEU A 71 3.05 -9.92 -7.50
C LEU A 71 1.81 -10.39 -8.27
N PHE A 72 0.83 -9.51 -8.48
CA PHE A 72 -0.35 -9.85 -9.29
C PHE A 72 0.02 -10.17 -10.73
N LEU A 73 0.95 -9.43 -11.33
CA LEU A 73 1.44 -9.68 -12.69
C LEU A 73 2.14 -11.05 -12.77
N VAL A 74 3.08 -11.31 -11.86
CA VAL A 74 3.83 -12.57 -11.80
C VAL A 74 2.91 -13.76 -11.58
N LEU A 75 1.98 -13.70 -10.62
CA LEU A 75 1.02 -14.78 -10.38
C LEU A 75 0.10 -15.01 -11.59
N THR A 76 -0.27 -13.96 -12.29
CA THR A 76 -1.09 -14.05 -13.50
C THR A 76 -0.31 -14.68 -14.65
N ALA A 77 0.97 -14.32 -14.83
CA ALA A 77 1.85 -14.91 -15.84
C ALA A 77 2.16 -16.38 -15.56
N ILE A 78 2.52 -16.73 -14.33
CA ILE A 78 2.72 -18.13 -13.88
C ILE A 78 1.48 -18.98 -14.16
N ARG A 79 0.29 -18.41 -13.94
CA ARG A 79 -0.97 -19.09 -14.22
C ARG A 79 -1.23 -19.25 -15.71
N TYR A 80 -0.87 -18.27 -16.53
CA TYR A 80 -0.93 -18.38 -17.99
C TYR A 80 -0.04 -19.52 -18.50
N GLU A 81 1.17 -19.63 -17.97
CA GLU A 81 2.13 -20.72 -18.25
C GLU A 81 1.74 -22.06 -17.60
N ASN A 82 0.65 -22.11 -16.83
CA ASN A 82 0.16 -23.29 -16.10
C ASN A 82 1.24 -24.01 -15.27
N ILE A 83 2.16 -23.26 -14.66
CA ILE A 83 3.23 -23.84 -13.85
C ILE A 83 2.61 -24.58 -12.65
N PRO A 84 2.90 -25.88 -12.45
CA PRO A 84 2.35 -26.66 -11.34
C PRO A 84 2.65 -26.01 -9.99
N TYR A 85 1.71 -26.10 -9.05
CA TYR A 85 1.79 -25.55 -7.67
C TYR A 85 1.81 -24.03 -7.54
N PHE A 86 2.50 -23.31 -8.43
CA PHE A 86 2.52 -21.83 -8.42
C PHE A 86 1.29 -21.20 -9.08
N SER A 87 0.57 -21.95 -9.92
CA SER A 87 -0.70 -21.54 -10.51
C SER A 87 -1.92 -21.79 -9.61
N MET A 88 -1.71 -22.29 -8.39
CA MET A 88 -2.80 -22.59 -7.45
C MET A 88 -3.63 -21.35 -7.13
N ARG A 89 -4.96 -21.54 -7.08
CA ARG A 89 -5.92 -20.46 -6.78
C ARG A 89 -5.68 -19.82 -5.43
N ILE A 90 -5.20 -20.61 -4.46
CA ILE A 90 -4.94 -20.14 -3.11
C ILE A 90 -3.89 -19.02 -3.03
N LEU A 91 -2.85 -19.05 -3.88
CA LEU A 91 -1.82 -18.01 -3.89
C LEU A 91 -2.39 -16.65 -4.32
N LEU A 92 -3.32 -16.67 -5.28
CA LEU A 92 -4.03 -15.48 -5.72
C LEU A 92 -4.97 -14.95 -4.62
N TYR A 93 -5.71 -15.82 -3.95
CA TYR A 93 -6.58 -15.41 -2.85
C TYR A 93 -5.81 -14.90 -1.63
N ILE A 94 -4.68 -15.51 -1.28
CA ILE A 94 -3.80 -15.05 -0.20
C ILE A 94 -3.25 -13.67 -0.54
N THR A 95 -2.73 -13.46 -1.75
CA THR A 95 -2.21 -12.15 -2.16
C THR A 95 -3.31 -11.09 -2.19
N ALA A 96 -4.52 -11.44 -2.65
CA ALA A 96 -5.68 -10.56 -2.58
C ALA A 96 -6.08 -10.20 -1.14
N LEU A 97 -6.10 -11.16 -0.22
CA LEU A 97 -6.38 -10.92 1.20
C LEU A 97 -5.35 -10.00 1.86
N ILE A 98 -4.06 -10.24 1.60
CA ILE A 98 -2.97 -9.40 2.10
C ILE A 98 -3.12 -7.97 1.54
N PHE A 99 -3.49 -7.84 0.27
CA PHE A 99 -3.73 -6.55 -0.37
C PHE A 99 -4.93 -5.80 0.24
N LEU A 100 -6.04 -6.50 0.53
CA LEU A 100 -7.19 -5.92 1.23
C LEU A 100 -6.83 -5.44 2.65
N TYR A 101 -6.10 -6.26 3.41
CA TYR A 101 -5.58 -5.87 4.73
C TYR A 101 -4.67 -4.63 4.63
N PHE A 102 -3.84 -4.58 3.60
CA PHE A 102 -2.98 -3.44 3.32
C PHE A 102 -3.79 -2.16 3.06
N ILE A 103 -4.81 -2.22 2.21
CA ILE A 103 -5.72 -1.09 1.95
C ILE A 103 -6.34 -0.61 3.27
N TYR A 104 -6.93 -1.53 4.04
CA TYR A 104 -7.55 -1.20 5.33
C TYR A 104 -6.58 -0.48 6.27
N ARG A 105 -5.34 -0.99 6.38
CA ARG A 105 -4.29 -0.37 7.21
C ARG A 105 -3.97 1.05 6.76
N TYR A 106 -3.83 1.29 5.45
CA TYR A 106 -3.52 2.64 4.95
C TYR A 106 -4.70 3.61 5.05
N ILE A 107 -5.93 3.14 4.95
CA ILE A 107 -7.12 3.94 5.25
C ILE A 107 -7.11 4.36 6.73
N LYS A 108 -6.80 3.43 7.65
CA LYS A 108 -6.67 3.75 9.08
C LYS A 108 -5.57 4.77 9.33
N ILE A 109 -4.38 4.59 8.72
CA ILE A 109 -3.27 5.54 8.84
C ILE A 109 -3.68 6.93 8.34
N TYR A 110 -4.37 7.01 7.19
CA TYR A 110 -4.80 8.28 6.63
C TYR A 110 -5.89 8.98 7.47
N LYS A 111 -6.86 8.23 8.00
CA LYS A 111 -7.98 8.80 8.77
C LYS A 111 -7.63 9.10 10.22
N VAL A 112 -6.77 8.31 10.85
CA VAL A 112 -6.53 8.39 12.31
C VAL A 112 -5.14 8.91 12.62
N ASP A 113 -4.10 8.35 12.00
CA ASP A 113 -2.72 8.64 12.38
C ASP A 113 -2.21 9.94 11.75
N TYR A 114 -2.60 10.21 10.50
CA TYR A 114 -2.22 11.42 9.77
C TYR A 114 -2.70 12.73 10.41
N PRO A 115 -3.99 12.89 10.83
CA PRO A 115 -4.40 14.13 11.51
C PRO A 115 -3.69 14.30 12.86
N LYS A 116 -3.59 13.24 13.66
CA LYS A 116 -2.86 13.25 14.94
C LYS A 116 -1.40 13.65 14.76
N GLU A 117 -0.74 13.14 13.73
CA GLU A 117 0.67 13.45 13.49
C GLU A 117 0.88 14.87 12.95
N LYS A 118 -0.08 15.39 12.18
CA LYS A 118 -0.08 16.78 11.72
C LYS A 118 -0.22 17.76 12.89
N GLU A 119 -1.14 17.49 13.82
CA GLU A 119 -1.34 18.29 15.04
C GLU A 119 -0.10 18.27 15.94
N ASN A 120 0.47 17.09 16.18
CA ASN A 120 1.70 16.96 16.96
C ASN A 120 2.90 17.68 16.32
N ALA A 121 3.02 17.66 14.99
CA ALA A 121 4.08 18.38 14.28
C ALA A 121 3.92 19.90 14.41
N GLN A 122 2.68 20.41 14.35
CA GLN A 122 2.39 21.83 14.58
C GLN A 122 2.67 22.23 16.02
N ALA A 123 2.21 21.44 17.01
CA ALA A 123 2.46 21.69 18.42
C ALA A 123 3.97 21.78 18.73
N LYS A 124 4.78 20.88 18.19
CA LYS A 124 6.24 20.91 18.33
C LYS A 124 6.87 22.16 17.72
N GLN A 125 6.41 22.60 16.54
CA GLN A 125 6.88 23.85 15.92
C GLN A 125 6.53 25.08 16.77
N HIS A 126 5.35 25.09 17.42
CA HIS A 126 4.96 26.18 18.33
C HIS A 126 5.79 26.22 19.61
N VAL A 127 6.15 25.06 20.17
CA VAL A 127 7.04 24.98 21.35
C VAL A 127 8.43 25.49 21.01
N VAL A 128 9.03 25.02 19.90
CA VAL A 128 10.37 25.46 19.46
C VAL A 128 10.42 26.97 19.20
N LYS A 129 9.41 27.54 18.53
CA LYS A 129 9.34 29.00 18.33
C LYS A 129 9.21 29.80 19.63
N LYS A 130 8.49 29.27 20.62
CA LYS A 130 8.38 29.92 21.94
C LYS A 130 9.71 29.91 22.69
N GLU A 131 10.45 28.81 22.62
CA GLU A 131 11.78 28.70 23.22
C GLU A 131 12.79 29.61 22.51
N GLU A 132 12.80 29.64 21.18
CA GLU A 132 13.69 30.50 20.40
C GLU A 132 13.46 31.98 20.73
N ASN A 133 12.20 32.43 20.81
CA ASN A 133 11.84 33.79 21.21
C ASN A 133 12.24 34.14 22.66
N LYS A 134 12.47 33.15 23.53
CA LYS A 134 12.95 33.37 24.90
C LYS A 134 14.42 33.80 24.94
N TYR A 135 15.21 33.37 23.94
CA TYR A 135 16.63 33.69 23.83
C TYR A 135 16.92 34.85 22.88
N LEU A 136 15.92 35.32 22.13
CA LEU A 136 16.03 36.50 21.29
C LEU A 136 15.91 37.77 22.16
N PRO A 137 16.86 38.71 22.10
CA PRO A 137 16.75 39.96 22.84
C PRO A 137 15.51 40.72 22.36
N ASN A 138 14.61 41.05 23.29
CA ASN A 138 13.41 41.81 23.00
C ASN A 138 13.79 43.15 22.34
N LYS A 139 13.42 43.34 21.08
CA LYS A 139 13.55 44.64 20.40
C LYS A 139 12.74 45.66 21.18
N LYS A 140 13.42 46.59 21.86
CA LYS A 140 12.77 47.76 22.47
C LYS A 140 12.01 48.51 21.38
N LYS A 141 10.70 48.70 21.59
CA LYS A 141 9.87 49.55 20.73
C LYS A 141 10.43 50.97 20.78
N LYS A 142 10.72 51.55 19.60
CA LYS A 142 11.00 52.97 19.43
C LYS A 142 9.69 53.75 19.48
#